data_AF-A0A953AWB8-F1
#
_entry.id   AF-A0A953AWB8-F1
#
_cell.length_a   1.000
_cell.length_b   1.000
_cell.length_c   1.000
_cell.angle_alpha   90.00
_cell.angle_beta   90.00
_cell.angle_gamma   90.00
#
_symmetry.space_group_name_H-M   'P 1'
#
loop_
_entity.id
_entity.type
_entity.pdbx_description
1 polymer ?
#
loop_
_entity_poly.entity_id
_entity_poly.type
_entity_poly.pdbx_seq_one_letter_code
_entity_poly.pdbx_strand_id
1 'polypeptide(L)'
;MIRARSIPTPPRMRQAALACVMLGTFVGLYSGAETISLSNLQEQRERAAEEVARMDELSELAPPEMMIAVNEARFAVLEGMKNARSAVLVGLVIACFLTWICATRLIRPDGLPREGIRRTLVASLLAAAVLRTIDGAQWTVVSQRMAAAGVKYIGQAGNIDPEVVPIVKALLAPLCMGWSIAQTVLIAGSMLLLGQYFRSEKVKQVVALQDDSVSGEQ
;
A
#
# COMPACT_ATOMS: atom_id res chain seq x y z
N MET A 1 37.58 -15.61 24.73
CA MET A 1 36.25 -15.79 24.10
C MET A 1 36.33 -15.39 22.65
N ILE A 2 36.50 -16.35 21.75
CA ILE A 2 36.50 -16.10 20.30
C ILE A 2 35.04 -16.13 19.86
N ARG A 3 34.50 -14.98 19.47
CA ARG A 3 33.15 -14.87 18.91
C ARG A 3 33.17 -15.58 17.55
N ALA A 4 32.73 -16.84 17.50
CA ALA A 4 32.62 -17.58 16.26
C ALA A 4 31.73 -16.79 15.28
N ARG A 5 32.21 -16.62 14.05
CA ARG A 5 31.52 -15.82 13.02
C ARG A 5 30.38 -16.66 12.45
N SER A 6 29.15 -16.35 12.86
CA SER A 6 27.97 -16.78 12.10
C SER A 6 28.14 -16.46 10.62
N ILE A 7 27.73 -17.38 9.74
CA ILE A 7 27.85 -17.19 8.28
C ILE A 7 27.11 -15.91 7.91
N PRO A 8 27.80 -14.89 7.36
CA PRO A 8 27.20 -13.60 7.08
C PRO A 8 26.11 -13.73 6.03
N THR A 9 25.01 -13.00 6.24
CA THR A 9 23.90 -12.95 5.28
C THR A 9 24.37 -12.42 3.93
N PRO A 10 24.15 -13.14 2.81
CA PRO A 10 24.58 -12.70 1.50
C PRO A 10 24.02 -11.31 1.15
N PRO A 11 24.76 -10.47 0.41
CA PRO A 11 24.38 -9.08 0.16
C PRO A 11 23.03 -8.96 -0.56
N ARG A 12 22.73 -9.85 -1.51
CA ARG A 12 21.44 -9.89 -2.22
C ARG A 12 20.27 -10.23 -1.28
N MET A 13 20.47 -11.17 -0.36
CA MET A 13 19.44 -11.53 0.63
C MET A 13 19.20 -10.37 1.61
N ARG A 14 20.27 -9.67 2.00
CA ARG A 14 20.18 -8.47 2.83
C ARG A 14 19.43 -7.34 2.12
N GLN A 15 19.73 -7.08 0.85
CA GLN A 15 19.03 -6.07 0.04
C GLN A 15 17.54 -6.39 -0.11
N ALA A 16 17.21 -7.65 -0.42
CA ALA A 16 15.81 -8.09 -0.49
C ALA A 16 15.08 -7.94 0.84
N ALA A 17 15.73 -8.28 1.96
CA ALA A 17 15.16 -8.09 3.29
C ALA A 17 14.95 -6.61 3.61
N LEU A 18 15.89 -5.72 3.24
CA LEU A 18 15.70 -4.28 3.38
C LEU A 18 14.55 -3.75 2.52
N ALA A 19 14.37 -4.27 1.31
CA ALA A 19 13.21 -3.93 0.47
C ALA A 19 11.88 -4.36 1.13
N CYS A 20 11.84 -5.56 1.74
CA CYS A 20 10.69 -6.00 2.53
C CYS A 20 10.41 -5.07 3.72
N VAL A 21 11.46 -4.62 4.43
CA VAL A 21 11.34 -3.66 5.53
C VAL A 21 10.73 -2.35 5.03
N MET A 22 11.27 -1.77 3.95
CA MET A 22 10.75 -0.53 3.39
C MET A 22 9.30 -0.66 2.94
N LEU A 23 8.98 -1.67 2.15
CA LEU A 23 7.61 -1.90 1.67
C LEU A 23 6.64 -2.14 2.82
N GLY A 24 7.01 -2.99 3.79
CA GLY A 24 6.20 -3.25 4.98
C GLY A 24 5.94 -1.98 5.79
N THR A 25 6.96 -1.13 5.96
CA THR A 25 6.80 0.14 6.67
C THR A 25 5.88 1.10 5.91
N PHE A 26 6.15 1.39 4.64
CA PHE A 26 5.36 2.39 3.90
C PHE A 26 3.91 1.94 3.68
N VAL A 27 3.69 0.69 3.26
CA VAL A 27 2.35 0.16 3.03
C VAL A 27 1.60 0.00 4.35
N GLY A 28 2.28 -0.48 5.40
CA GLY A 28 1.70 -0.62 6.74
C GLY A 28 1.27 0.73 7.33
N LEU A 29 2.13 1.75 7.27
CA LEU A 29 1.80 3.10 7.76
C LEU A 29 0.66 3.73 6.99
N TYR A 30 0.68 3.64 5.65
CA TYR A 30 -0.40 4.18 4.81
C TYR A 30 -1.74 3.49 5.12
N SER A 31 -1.75 2.16 5.20
CA SER A 31 -2.95 1.39 5.51
C SER A 31 -3.49 1.66 6.92
N GLY A 32 -2.58 1.85 7.88
CA GLY A 32 -2.94 2.23 9.25
C GLY A 32 -3.55 3.63 9.32
N ALA A 33 -2.92 4.61 8.66
CA ALA A 33 -3.44 5.97 8.57
C ALA A 33 -4.82 6.00 7.90
N GLU A 34 -5.01 5.22 6.83
CA GLU A 34 -6.31 5.12 6.15
C GLU A 34 -7.36 4.44 7.03
N THR A 35 -6.99 3.42 7.82
CA THR A 35 -7.92 2.78 8.78
C THR A 35 -8.41 3.77 9.84
N ILE A 36 -7.51 4.60 10.37
CA ILE A 36 -7.85 5.66 11.33
C ILE A 36 -8.77 6.70 10.65
N SER A 37 -8.43 7.10 9.42
CA SER A 37 -9.25 7.98 8.57
C SER A 37 -10.66 7.44 8.36
N LEU A 38 -10.82 6.14 8.09
CA LEU A 38 -12.12 5.49 7.93
C LEU A 38 -12.92 5.46 9.25
N SER A 39 -12.22 5.37 10.37
CA SER A 39 -12.84 5.36 11.69
C SER A 39 -13.45 6.74 12.00
N ASN A 40 -12.77 7.81 11.57
CA ASN A 40 -13.16 9.21 11.77
C ASN A 40 -13.75 9.85 10.49
N LEU A 41 -14.52 9.10 9.69
CA LEU A 41 -15.07 9.60 8.41
C LEU A 41 -15.88 10.90 8.55
N GLN A 42 -16.63 11.07 9.63
CA GLN A 42 -17.40 12.30 9.88
C GLN A 42 -16.48 13.51 10.08
N GLU A 43 -15.47 13.38 10.93
CA GLU A 43 -14.46 14.41 11.15
C GLU A 43 -13.70 14.74 9.86
N GLN A 44 -13.44 13.75 9.00
CA GLN A 44 -12.85 14.00 7.68
C GLN A 44 -13.77 14.73 6.73
N ARG A 45 -15.07 14.45 6.78
CA ARG A 45 -16.08 15.15 5.99
C ARG A 45 -16.17 16.61 6.39
N GLU A 46 -16.15 16.88 7.69
CA GLU A 46 -16.12 18.25 8.25
C GLU A 46 -14.85 18.99 7.85
N ARG A 47 -13.67 18.37 8.04
CA ARG A 47 -12.39 18.97 7.60
C ARG A 47 -12.34 19.24 6.10
N ALA A 48 -12.85 18.31 5.27
CA ALA A 48 -12.90 18.53 3.83
C ALA A 48 -13.85 19.68 3.45
N ALA A 49 -14.97 19.84 4.16
CA ALA A 49 -15.86 20.99 3.97
C ALA A 49 -15.19 22.31 4.39
N GLU A 50 -14.45 22.31 5.52
CA GLU A 50 -13.65 23.46 5.95
C GLU A 50 -12.53 23.80 4.97
N GLU A 51 -11.83 22.80 4.44
CA GLU A 51 -10.76 22.98 3.44
C GLU A 51 -11.33 23.61 2.17
N VAL A 52 -12.46 23.13 1.67
CA VAL A 52 -13.12 23.73 0.50
C VAL A 52 -13.58 25.16 0.81
N ALA A 53 -14.09 25.43 2.02
CA ALA A 53 -14.50 26.78 2.41
C ALA A 53 -13.30 27.75 2.57
N ARG A 54 -12.11 27.23 2.92
CA ARG A 54 -10.86 28.02 3.03
C ARG A 54 -10.14 28.17 1.70
N MET A 55 -10.40 27.29 0.73
CA MET A 55 -9.99 27.48 -0.65
C MET A 55 -10.84 28.60 -1.25
N ASP A 56 -10.41 29.83 -1.00
CA ASP A 56 -10.89 31.04 -1.67
C ASP A 56 -10.81 30.87 -3.19
N GLU A 57 -11.54 31.71 -3.96
CA GLU A 57 -11.80 31.69 -5.43
C GLU A 57 -10.58 31.48 -6.37
N LEU A 58 -9.36 31.34 -5.83
CA LEU A 58 -8.07 31.14 -6.48
C LEU A 58 -7.83 29.76 -7.12
N SER A 59 -8.68 28.76 -6.90
CA SER A 59 -8.53 27.45 -7.55
C SER A 59 -9.17 27.46 -8.94
N GLU A 60 -8.52 28.15 -9.88
CA GLU A 60 -8.89 28.18 -11.30
C GLU A 60 -8.99 26.78 -11.94
N LEU A 61 -8.30 25.79 -11.36
CA LEU A 61 -8.20 24.41 -11.85
C LEU A 61 -9.26 23.47 -11.24
N ALA A 62 -9.86 23.81 -10.10
CA ALA A 62 -10.85 22.97 -9.43
C ALA A 62 -11.85 23.85 -8.69
N PRO A 63 -13.03 24.16 -9.28
CA PRO A 63 -14.02 25.00 -8.63
C PRO A 63 -14.52 24.33 -7.33
N PRO A 64 -14.91 25.10 -6.30
CA PRO A 64 -15.38 24.56 -5.03
C PRO A 64 -16.49 23.52 -5.17
N GLU A 65 -17.41 23.74 -6.12
CA GLU A 65 -18.51 22.82 -6.44
C GLU A 65 -18.01 21.45 -6.92
N MET A 66 -16.94 21.41 -7.72
CA MET A 66 -16.29 20.18 -8.15
C MET A 66 -15.72 19.44 -6.94
N MET A 67 -15.03 20.14 -6.05
CA MET A 67 -14.41 19.56 -4.86
C MET A 67 -15.45 19.00 -3.88
N ILE A 68 -16.56 19.72 -3.68
CA ILE A 68 -17.69 19.23 -2.88
C ILE A 68 -18.26 17.95 -3.49
N ALA A 69 -18.59 17.97 -4.78
CA ALA A 69 -19.17 16.81 -5.45
C ALA A 69 -18.24 15.59 -5.43
N VAL A 70 -16.93 15.79 -5.64
CA VAL A 70 -15.92 14.73 -5.58
C VAL A 70 -15.80 14.17 -4.16
N ASN A 71 -15.75 15.03 -3.14
CA ASN A 71 -15.65 14.61 -1.74
C ASN A 71 -16.92 13.89 -1.27
N GLU A 72 -18.10 14.38 -1.62
CA GLU A 72 -19.36 13.69 -1.30
C GLU A 72 -19.44 12.32 -1.96
N ALA A 73 -19.05 12.21 -3.24
CA ALA A 73 -18.99 10.94 -3.94
C ALA A 73 -17.99 9.98 -3.27
N ARG A 74 -16.84 10.49 -2.82
CA ARG A 74 -15.85 9.72 -2.05
C ARG A 74 -16.46 9.21 -0.74
N PHE A 75 -17.02 10.09 0.08
CA PHE A 75 -17.54 9.72 1.41
C PHE A 75 -18.72 8.76 1.31
N ALA A 76 -19.65 8.97 0.38
CA ALA A 76 -20.79 8.09 0.18
C ALA A 76 -20.36 6.65 -0.16
N VAL A 77 -19.33 6.50 -0.99
CA VAL A 77 -18.78 5.18 -1.35
C VAL A 77 -18.04 4.56 -0.16
N LEU A 78 -17.19 5.34 0.51
CA LEU A 78 -16.43 4.86 1.67
C LEU A 78 -17.32 4.46 2.84
N GLU A 79 -18.44 5.15 3.07
CA GLU A 79 -19.41 4.80 4.11
C GLU A 79 -20.03 3.42 3.84
N GLY A 80 -20.42 3.15 2.58
CA GLY A 80 -20.98 1.86 2.17
C GLY A 80 -20.01 0.68 2.28
N MET A 81 -18.70 0.93 2.18
CA MET A 81 -17.67 -0.12 2.28
C MET A 81 -16.79 -0.03 3.53
N LYS A 82 -17.12 0.85 4.49
CA LYS A 82 -16.27 1.19 5.64
C LYS A 82 -15.74 -0.05 6.35
N ASN A 83 -16.65 -0.91 6.81
CA ASN A 83 -16.28 -2.06 7.64
C ASN A 83 -15.45 -3.09 6.86
N ALA A 84 -15.83 -3.37 5.61
CA ALA A 84 -15.11 -4.31 4.76
C ALA A 84 -13.71 -3.79 4.40
N ARG A 85 -13.58 -2.51 4.06
CA ARG A 85 -12.30 -1.86 3.76
C ARG A 85 -11.40 -1.80 5.00
N SER A 86 -11.94 -1.41 6.15
CA SER A 86 -11.18 -1.39 7.42
C SER A 86 -10.64 -2.78 7.78
N ALA A 87 -11.42 -3.84 7.60
CA ALA A 87 -10.94 -5.21 7.86
C ALA A 87 -9.75 -5.59 6.94
N VAL A 88 -9.83 -5.25 5.66
CA VAL A 88 -8.74 -5.48 4.69
C VAL A 88 -7.49 -4.68 5.07
N LEU A 89 -7.65 -3.40 5.40
CA LEU A 89 -6.53 -2.52 5.77
C LEU A 89 -5.87 -2.97 7.08
N VAL A 90 -6.64 -3.35 8.11
CA VAL A 90 -6.09 -3.92 9.36
C VAL A 90 -5.32 -5.20 9.08
N GLY A 91 -5.88 -6.11 8.27
CA GLY A 91 -5.17 -7.32 7.84
C GLY A 91 -3.86 -6.98 7.12
N LEU A 92 -3.87 -5.96 6.27
CA LEU A 92 -2.69 -5.52 5.52
C LEU A 92 -1.62 -4.92 6.46
N VAL A 93 -2.03 -4.15 7.46
CA VAL A 93 -1.13 -3.65 8.53
C VAL A 93 -0.46 -4.81 9.26
N ILE A 94 -1.22 -5.83 9.66
CA ILE A 94 -0.69 -7.02 10.36
C ILE A 94 0.30 -7.76 9.46
N ALA A 95 -0.05 -8.02 8.20
CA ALA A 95 0.83 -8.70 7.25
C ALA A 95 2.11 -7.91 6.97
N CYS A 96 2.01 -6.58 6.86
CA CYS A 96 3.15 -5.69 6.69
C CYS A 96 4.05 -5.65 7.93
N PHE A 97 3.45 -5.64 9.13
CA PHE A 97 4.19 -5.68 10.39
C PHE A 97 4.95 -6.99 10.57
N LEU A 98 4.33 -8.14 10.27
CA LEU A 98 4.99 -9.44 10.27
C LEU A 98 6.14 -9.48 9.26
N THR A 99 5.93 -8.94 8.06
CA THR A 99 6.97 -8.83 7.02
C THR A 99 8.15 -8.00 7.52
N TRP A 100 7.89 -6.88 8.17
CA TRP A 100 8.92 -6.01 8.76
C TRP A 100 9.71 -6.71 9.87
N ILE A 101 9.03 -7.38 10.81
CA ILE A 101 9.67 -8.14 11.89
C ILE A 101 10.53 -9.25 11.30
N CYS A 102 9.94 -10.11 10.45
CA CYS A 102 10.63 -11.27 9.91
C CYS A 102 11.83 -10.87 9.04
N ALA A 103 11.69 -9.84 8.20
CA ALA A 103 12.80 -9.35 7.38
C ALA A 103 13.93 -8.78 8.24
N THR A 104 13.60 -8.03 9.30
CA THR A 104 14.60 -7.50 10.24
C THR A 104 15.31 -8.62 11.00
N ARG A 105 14.55 -9.61 11.48
CA ARG A 105 15.07 -10.79 12.19
C ARG A 105 15.89 -11.72 11.30
N LEU A 106 15.63 -11.74 9.99
CA LEU A 106 16.46 -12.47 9.04
C LEU A 106 17.84 -11.82 8.85
N ILE A 107 17.94 -10.50 9.00
CA ILE A 107 19.22 -9.76 8.97
C ILE A 107 19.95 -9.90 10.33
N ARG A 108 19.21 -9.86 11.43
CA ARG A 108 19.73 -10.01 12.81
C ARG A 108 18.99 -11.11 13.57
N PRO A 109 19.38 -12.38 13.35
CA PRO A 109 18.78 -13.51 14.03
C PRO A 109 19.44 -13.65 15.39
N ASP A 110 18.77 -13.17 16.43
CA ASP A 110 19.21 -13.26 17.83
C ASP A 110 18.99 -14.69 18.38
N GLY A 111 19.57 -15.70 17.71
CA GLY A 111 19.44 -17.12 18.07
C GLY A 111 18.14 -17.81 17.64
N LEU A 112 17.33 -17.15 16.80
CA LEU A 112 16.09 -17.73 16.26
C LEU A 112 16.34 -18.58 15.01
N PRO A 113 15.60 -19.69 14.81
CA PRO A 113 15.70 -20.51 13.60
C PRO A 113 15.27 -19.71 12.37
N ARG A 114 16.20 -19.51 11.43
CA ARG A 114 16.01 -18.63 10.28
C ARG A 114 15.02 -19.21 9.28
N GLU A 115 14.91 -20.55 9.16
CA GLU A 115 13.93 -21.18 8.28
C GLU A 115 12.48 -20.89 8.70
N GLY A 116 12.19 -20.89 10.01
CA GLY A 116 10.89 -20.50 10.54
C GLY A 116 10.56 -19.03 10.19
N ILE A 117 11.52 -18.14 10.39
CA ILE A 117 11.40 -16.71 10.03
C ILE A 117 11.16 -16.55 8.53
N ARG A 118 11.90 -17.28 7.68
CA ARG A 118 11.76 -17.25 6.22
C ARG A 118 10.36 -17.69 5.78
N ARG A 119 9.83 -18.78 6.34
CA ARG A 119 8.47 -19.26 6.02
C ARG A 119 7.40 -18.25 6.38
N THR A 120 7.49 -17.68 7.58
CA THR A 120 6.56 -16.63 8.03
C THR A 120 6.67 -15.39 7.14
N LEU A 121 7.88 -14.97 6.75
CA LEU A 121 8.11 -13.85 5.83
C LEU A 121 7.44 -14.10 4.46
N VAL A 122 7.56 -15.31 3.91
CA VAL A 122 6.93 -15.67 2.63
C VAL A 122 5.41 -15.62 2.75
N ALA A 123 4.85 -16.21 3.82
CA ALA A 123 3.41 -16.18 4.06
C ALA A 123 2.87 -14.75 4.24
N SER A 124 3.57 -13.91 5.00
CA SER A 124 3.17 -12.52 5.23
C SER A 124 3.25 -11.68 3.96
N LEU A 125 4.26 -11.87 3.12
CA LEU A 125 4.38 -11.20 1.81
C LEU A 125 3.24 -11.61 0.86
N LEU A 126 2.89 -12.90 0.80
CA LEU A 126 1.78 -13.36 -0.03
C LEU A 126 0.44 -12.83 0.47
N ALA A 127 0.20 -12.85 1.79
CA ALA A 127 -0.99 -12.28 2.39
C ALA A 127 -1.09 -10.78 2.10
N ALA A 128 0.00 -10.02 2.26
CA ALA A 128 0.04 -8.60 1.96
C ALA A 128 -0.24 -8.31 0.47
N ALA A 129 0.30 -9.11 -0.46
CA ALA A 129 0.03 -8.96 -1.89
C ALA A 129 -1.46 -9.18 -2.23
N VAL A 130 -2.08 -10.21 -1.65
CA VAL A 130 -3.51 -10.49 -1.84
C VAL A 130 -4.37 -9.35 -1.26
N LEU A 131 -4.12 -8.95 -0.01
CA LEU A 131 -4.87 -7.89 0.66
C LEU A 131 -4.73 -6.55 -0.07
N ARG A 132 -3.51 -6.22 -0.54
CA ARG A 132 -3.28 -5.02 -1.36
C ARG A 132 -4.04 -5.06 -2.67
N THR A 133 -4.21 -6.23 -3.28
CA THR A 133 -5.00 -6.38 -4.51
C THR A 133 -6.49 -6.12 -4.25
N ILE A 134 -7.03 -6.64 -3.14
CA ILE A 134 -8.42 -6.40 -2.73
C ILE A 134 -8.63 -4.91 -2.42
N ASP A 135 -7.72 -4.31 -1.65
CA ASP A 135 -7.73 -2.88 -1.35
C ASP A 135 -7.67 -2.01 -2.62
N GLY A 136 -6.80 -2.35 -3.57
CA GLY A 136 -6.71 -1.66 -4.87
C GLY A 136 -7.99 -1.77 -5.69
N ALA A 137 -8.66 -2.92 -5.67
CA ALA A 137 -9.96 -3.08 -6.32
C ALA A 137 -11.03 -2.18 -5.69
N GLN A 138 -11.08 -2.12 -4.36
CA GLN A 138 -11.99 -1.21 -3.63
C GLN A 138 -11.70 0.26 -3.96
N TRP A 139 -10.42 0.66 -3.96
CA TRP A 139 -10.02 2.04 -4.29
C TRP A 139 -10.31 2.43 -5.73
N THR A 140 -10.29 1.47 -6.65
CA THR A 140 -10.67 1.70 -8.05
C THR A 140 -12.14 2.09 -8.17
N VAL A 141 -13.03 1.48 -7.38
CA VAL A 141 -14.46 1.87 -7.32
C VAL A 141 -14.63 3.28 -6.78
N VAL A 142 -13.89 3.64 -5.71
CA VAL A 142 -13.88 5.01 -5.17
C VAL A 142 -13.43 6.01 -6.24
N SER A 143 -12.32 5.70 -6.92
CA SER A 143 -11.73 6.54 -7.96
C SER A 143 -12.68 6.76 -9.14
N GLN A 144 -13.40 5.71 -9.58
CA GLN A 144 -14.42 5.82 -10.64
C GLN A 144 -15.56 6.76 -10.24
N ARG A 145 -16.04 6.66 -9.00
CA ARG A 145 -17.16 7.47 -8.49
C ARG A 145 -16.76 8.93 -8.31
N MET A 146 -15.56 9.18 -7.80
CA MET A 146 -14.97 10.52 -7.73
C MET A 146 -14.81 11.13 -9.12
N ALA A 147 -14.26 10.38 -10.09
CA ALA A 147 -14.11 10.86 -11.45
C ALA A 147 -15.47 11.19 -12.09
N ALA A 148 -16.47 10.31 -11.94
CA ALA A 148 -17.82 10.55 -12.47
C ALA A 148 -18.49 11.80 -11.87
N ALA A 149 -18.24 12.09 -10.58
CA ALA A 149 -18.71 13.31 -9.94
C ALA A 149 -17.99 14.56 -10.48
N GLY A 150 -16.66 14.50 -10.62
CA GLY A 150 -15.84 15.61 -11.09
C GLY A 150 -16.07 15.98 -12.56
N VAL A 151 -16.33 14.99 -13.45
CA VAL A 151 -16.55 15.21 -14.90
C VAL A 151 -17.64 16.24 -15.20
N LYS A 152 -18.65 16.37 -14.34
CA LYS A 152 -19.75 17.32 -14.51
C LYS A 152 -19.29 18.78 -14.48
N TYR A 153 -18.19 19.06 -13.79
CA TYR A 153 -17.71 20.41 -13.51
C TYR A 153 -16.49 20.82 -14.35
N ILE A 154 -15.88 19.91 -15.11
CA ILE A 154 -14.70 20.18 -15.95
C ILE A 154 -14.96 21.25 -17.02
N GLY A 155 -16.19 21.37 -17.52
CA GLY A 155 -16.55 22.42 -18.49
C GLY A 155 -16.95 23.75 -17.87
N GLN A 156 -16.98 23.84 -16.54
CA GLN A 156 -17.31 25.05 -15.77
C GLN A 156 -16.05 25.69 -15.19
N ALA A 157 -14.92 24.98 -15.18
CA ALA A 157 -13.61 25.54 -14.87
C ALA A 157 -13.19 26.48 -16.01
N GLY A 158 -13.11 27.78 -15.74
CA GLY A 158 -12.87 28.82 -16.75
C GLY A 158 -11.51 28.74 -17.47
N ASN A 159 -10.59 27.91 -16.98
CA ASN A 159 -9.19 27.87 -17.43
C ASN A 159 -8.82 26.64 -18.26
N ILE A 160 -9.81 25.81 -18.63
CA ILE A 160 -9.61 24.69 -19.54
C ILE A 160 -10.11 25.11 -20.92
N ASP A 161 -9.22 25.04 -21.92
CA ASP A 161 -9.57 25.28 -23.31
C ASP A 161 -10.80 24.42 -23.71
N PRO A 162 -11.89 25.02 -24.21
CA PRO A 162 -13.09 24.30 -24.63
C PRO A 162 -12.83 23.15 -25.61
N GLU A 163 -11.79 23.24 -26.44
CA GLU A 163 -11.40 22.17 -27.37
C GLU A 163 -10.80 20.95 -26.64
N VAL A 164 -10.22 21.16 -25.46
CA VAL A 164 -9.54 20.14 -24.64
C VAL A 164 -10.49 19.51 -23.62
N VAL A 165 -11.55 20.21 -23.20
CA VAL A 165 -12.62 19.69 -22.31
C VAL A 165 -13.12 18.28 -22.70
N PRO A 166 -13.49 17.97 -23.96
CA PRO A 166 -13.95 16.62 -24.32
C PRO A 166 -12.87 15.56 -24.13
N ILE A 167 -11.60 15.89 -24.39
CA ILE A 167 -10.45 14.99 -24.21
C ILE A 167 -10.26 14.70 -22.72
N VAL A 168 -10.26 15.74 -21.87
CA VAL A 168 -10.10 15.59 -20.42
C VAL A 168 -11.23 14.76 -19.83
N LYS A 169 -12.48 15.02 -20.23
CA LYS A 169 -13.64 14.23 -19.79
C LYS A 169 -13.53 12.76 -20.19
N ALA A 170 -13.04 12.47 -21.40
CA ALA A 170 -12.85 11.10 -21.88
C ALA A 170 -11.72 10.37 -21.14
N LEU A 171 -10.67 11.09 -20.73
CA LEU A 171 -9.48 10.50 -20.11
C LEU A 171 -9.52 10.45 -18.58
N LEU A 172 -10.29 11.30 -17.89
CA LEU A 172 -10.21 11.40 -16.44
C LEU A 172 -10.48 10.07 -15.72
N ALA A 173 -11.59 9.40 -16.04
CA ALA A 173 -11.92 8.12 -15.41
C ALA A 173 -10.91 7.01 -15.77
N PRO A 174 -10.52 6.80 -17.05
CA PRO A 174 -9.45 5.88 -17.41
C PRO A 174 -8.12 6.14 -16.71
N LEU A 175 -7.71 7.41 -16.56
CA LEU A 175 -6.47 7.79 -15.89
C LEU A 175 -6.53 7.49 -14.38
N CYS A 176 -7.62 7.86 -13.70
CA CYS A 176 -7.81 7.56 -12.28
C CYS A 176 -7.80 6.05 -12.02
N MET A 177 -8.48 5.26 -12.86
CA MET A 177 -8.48 3.80 -12.76
C MET A 177 -7.10 3.21 -13.08
N GLY A 178 -6.50 3.63 -14.19
CA GLY A 178 -5.20 3.15 -14.65
C GLY A 178 -4.11 3.41 -13.62
N TRP A 179 -4.15 4.58 -12.97
CA TRP A 179 -3.25 4.92 -11.87
C TRP A 179 -3.45 3.99 -10.66
N SER A 180 -4.69 3.79 -10.21
CA SER A 180 -5.01 2.88 -9.10
C SER A 180 -4.52 1.44 -9.38
N ILE A 181 -4.75 0.94 -10.59
CA ILE A 181 -4.30 -0.38 -11.04
C ILE A 181 -2.77 -0.44 -11.07
N ALA A 182 -2.11 0.55 -11.67
CA ALA A 182 -0.65 0.59 -11.77
C ALA A 182 0.02 0.60 -10.40
N GLN A 183 -0.47 1.41 -9.45
CA GLN A 183 0.02 1.41 -8.07
C GLN A 183 -0.19 0.07 -7.37
N THR A 184 -1.33 -0.58 -7.61
CA THR A 184 -1.65 -1.87 -7.01
C THR A 184 -0.72 -2.96 -7.55
N VAL A 185 -0.56 -3.03 -8.88
CA VAL A 185 0.36 -3.97 -9.56
C VAL A 185 1.79 -3.75 -9.09
N LEU A 186 2.24 -2.50 -8.97
CA LEU A 186 3.58 -2.18 -8.50
C LEU A 186 3.82 -2.70 -7.07
N ILE A 187 2.92 -2.40 -6.13
CA ILE A 187 3.09 -2.77 -4.72
C ILE A 187 2.90 -4.29 -4.53
N ALA A 188 1.75 -4.82 -4.95
CA ALA A 188 1.43 -6.24 -4.77
C ALA A 188 2.39 -7.13 -5.59
N GLY A 189 2.76 -6.70 -6.79
CA GLY A 189 3.76 -7.38 -7.62
C GLY A 189 5.13 -7.40 -6.96
N SER A 190 5.58 -6.29 -6.36
CA SER A 190 6.85 -6.25 -5.62
C SER A 190 6.84 -7.20 -4.42
N MET A 191 5.76 -7.22 -3.63
CA MET A 191 5.60 -8.15 -2.51
C MET A 191 5.61 -9.60 -2.98
N LEU A 192 4.92 -9.91 -4.09
CA LEU A 192 4.89 -11.24 -4.68
C LEU A 192 6.28 -11.66 -5.17
N LEU A 193 7.01 -10.80 -5.89
CA LEU A 193 8.36 -11.07 -6.37
C LEU A 193 9.32 -11.34 -5.22
N LEU A 194 9.26 -10.54 -4.15
CA LEU A 194 10.05 -10.77 -2.94
C LEU A 194 9.66 -12.09 -2.27
N GLY A 195 8.37 -12.40 -2.19
CA GLY A 195 7.88 -13.69 -1.67
C GLY A 195 8.43 -14.88 -2.45
N GLN A 196 8.43 -14.80 -3.79
CA GLN A 196 9.02 -15.85 -4.64
C GLN A 196 10.54 -15.93 -4.49
N TYR A 197 11.23 -14.80 -4.35
CA TYR A 197 12.66 -14.76 -4.09
C TYR A 197 13.00 -15.52 -2.80
N PHE A 198 12.33 -15.22 -1.68
CA PHE A 198 12.54 -15.91 -0.41
C PHE A 198 12.06 -17.36 -0.41
N ARG A 199 11.16 -17.74 -1.34
CA ARG A 199 10.72 -19.13 -1.55
C ARG A 199 11.73 -19.95 -2.36
N SER A 200 12.65 -19.33 -3.09
CA SER A 200 13.59 -20.02 -3.99
C SER A 200 14.52 -21.00 -3.26
N GLU A 201 14.88 -22.11 -3.94
CA GLU A 201 15.77 -23.15 -3.38
C GLU A 201 17.14 -22.59 -2.98
N LYS A 202 17.65 -21.61 -3.72
CA LYS A 202 18.93 -20.94 -3.40
C LYS A 202 18.89 -20.27 -2.03
N VAL A 203 17.80 -19.56 -1.71
CA VAL A 203 17.65 -18.91 -0.41
C VAL A 203 17.44 -19.94 0.70
N LYS A 204 16.68 -21.01 0.44
CA LYS A 204 16.51 -22.11 1.40
C LYS A 204 17.84 -22.77 1.76
N GLN A 205 18.68 -23.07 0.77
CA GLN A 205 20.00 -23.68 0.99
C GLN A 205 20.90 -22.77 1.84
N VAL A 206 20.93 -21.47 1.53
CA VAL A 206 21.69 -20.49 2.32
C VAL A 206 21.20 -20.44 3.76
N VAL A 207 19.88 -20.41 3.96
CA VAL A 207 19.27 -20.37 5.29
C VAL A 207 19.54 -21.66 6.08
N ALA A 208 19.46 -22.82 5.43
CA ALA A 208 19.80 -24.10 6.05
C ALA A 208 21.27 -24.15 6.50
N LEU A 209 22.21 -23.76 5.63
CA LEU A 209 23.63 -23.67 5.99
C LEU A 209 23.88 -22.70 7.17
N GLN A 210 23.12 -21.62 7.25
CA GLN A 210 23.19 -20.67 8.36
C GLN A 210 22.63 -21.24 9.67
N ASP A 211 21.53 -22.00 9.61
CA ASP A 211 20.94 -22.66 10.79
C ASP A 211 21.85 -23.80 11.29
N ASP A 212 22.44 -24.60 10.39
CA ASP A 212 23.37 -25.69 10.72
C ASP A 212 24.67 -25.15 11.37
N SER A 213 25.14 -23.98 10.94
CA SER A 213 26.31 -23.33 11.55
C SER A 213 26.09 -22.88 12.99
N VAL A 214 24.83 -22.72 13.42
CA VAL A 214 24.45 -22.33 14.78
C VAL A 214 24.16 -23.56 15.65
N SER A 215 23.66 -24.66 15.07
CA SER A 215 23.38 -25.90 15.80
C SER A 215 24.62 -26.73 16.09
N GLY A 216 25.66 -26.68 15.25
CA GLY A 216 26.96 -27.30 15.51
C GLY A 216 27.78 -26.64 16.64
N GLU A 217 27.25 -25.57 17.26
CA GLU A 217 27.84 -24.84 18.39
C GLU A 217 27.28 -25.28 19.77
N GLN A 218 26.24 -26.13 19.81
CA GLN A 218 25.62 -26.66 21.03
C GLN A 218 26.11 -28.07 21.37
#